data_AF-A0A1Q8ZEI1-F1
#
_entry.id   AF-A0A1Q8ZEI1-F1
#
_cell.length_a   1.000
_cell.length_b   1.000
_cell.length_c   1.000
_cell.angle_alpha   90.00
_cell.angle_beta   90.00
_cell.angle_gamma   90.00
#
_symmetry.space_group_name_H-M   'P 1'
#
loop_
_entity.id
_entity.type
_entity.pdbx_description
1 polymer ?
#
loop_
_entity_poly.entity_id
_entity_poly.type
_entity_poly.pdbx_seq_one_letter_code
_entity_poly.pdbx_strand_id
1 'polypeptide(L)'
;MPRELDGRPAELLSAFFGLDNGLPPRSEVFCRGAGGADGMPVIFSHELDVDTLQPGDFRVTTASGNVGKLVCVTMLPAIDPGELRTVLLVGDFGSAQSDPPVTVEIVGNLHSIDNTVNFKGASIKVTPLDPGPTLILAETLPKKTWRLGRESNGRVGSSTGCPTEGVQQIVRVVWAGGVTTANNKEPGDLERNAYRVTVKNANGSTTDVTPFALGDLADNDNNHELCLDTTDVPVSVSFPAGYLTDPNNDLNPATSIEVIQR
;
A
#
# COMPACT_ATOMS: atom_id res chain seq x y z
N MET A 1 -6.32 -22.57 10.03
CA MET A 1 -5.48 -22.41 8.81
C MET A 1 -4.04 -22.20 9.26
N PRO A 2 -3.04 -22.64 8.47
CA PRO A 2 -1.64 -22.40 8.79
C PRO A 2 -1.28 -20.90 8.65
N ARG A 3 -0.11 -20.53 9.18
CA ARG A 3 0.51 -19.21 8.95
C ARG A 3 1.36 -19.16 7.67
N GLU A 4 1.47 -20.25 6.94
CA GLU A 4 2.25 -20.33 5.70
C GLU A 4 1.66 -21.43 4.81
N LEU A 5 1.60 -21.17 3.51
CA LEU A 5 1.29 -22.17 2.50
C LEU A 5 2.18 -21.93 1.27
N ASP A 6 2.73 -22.99 0.69
CA ASP A 6 3.57 -22.96 -0.53
C ASP A 6 4.73 -21.96 -0.46
N GLY A 7 5.38 -21.83 0.71
CA GLY A 7 6.50 -20.91 0.93
C GLY A 7 6.10 -19.44 1.04
N ARG A 8 4.80 -19.14 1.12
CA ARG A 8 4.27 -17.78 1.29
C ARG A 8 3.70 -17.61 2.71
N PRO A 9 4.43 -16.95 3.61
CA PRO A 9 3.98 -16.76 4.98
C PRO A 9 2.94 -15.63 5.09
N ALA A 10 2.03 -15.76 6.04
CA ALA A 10 1.06 -14.76 6.46
C ALA A 10 1.75 -13.71 7.33
N GLU A 11 2.29 -12.70 6.65
CA GLU A 11 3.07 -11.60 7.24
C GLU A 11 2.46 -10.23 6.95
N LEU A 12 2.71 -9.31 7.87
CA LEU A 12 2.53 -7.87 7.65
C LEU A 12 3.80 -7.35 6.97
N LEU A 13 3.64 -6.64 5.86
CA LEU A 13 4.74 -6.04 5.11
C LEU A 13 5.06 -4.62 5.59
N SER A 14 4.06 -3.90 6.10
CA SER A 14 4.21 -2.55 6.66
C SER A 14 3.10 -2.25 7.65
N ALA A 15 3.41 -1.42 8.65
CA ALA A 15 2.43 -0.66 9.42
C ALA A 15 2.99 0.76 9.58
N PHE A 16 2.39 1.74 8.91
CA PHE A 16 2.90 3.11 8.88
C PHE A 16 1.97 4.03 9.65
N PHE A 17 2.46 4.70 10.69
CA PHE A 17 1.67 5.66 11.45
C PHE A 17 1.54 6.97 10.66
N GLY A 18 0.71 6.97 9.62
CA GLY A 18 0.69 8.05 8.62
C GLY A 18 -0.13 9.29 9.00
N LEU A 19 -0.90 9.26 10.09
CA LEU A 19 -1.64 10.40 10.62
C LEU A 19 -1.77 10.29 12.15
N ASP A 20 -1.35 11.34 12.87
CA ASP A 20 -1.55 11.53 14.31
C ASP A 20 -2.65 12.58 14.51
N ASN A 21 -3.83 12.15 14.98
CA ASN A 21 -5.05 12.95 15.10
C ASN A 21 -5.42 13.72 13.80
N GLY A 22 -5.02 13.17 12.65
CA GLY A 22 -4.96 13.88 11.37
C GLY A 22 -6.01 13.45 10.34
N LEU A 23 -6.84 12.43 10.62
CA LEU A 23 -7.85 12.00 9.66
C LEU A 23 -8.87 13.12 9.40
N PRO A 24 -9.17 13.42 8.12
CA PRO A 24 -10.02 14.56 7.79
C PRO A 24 -11.46 14.32 8.24
N PRO A 25 -12.26 15.37 8.51
CA PRO A 25 -13.66 15.22 8.92
C PRO A 25 -14.53 14.41 7.95
N ARG A 26 -14.16 14.38 6.65
CA ARG A 26 -14.85 13.56 5.64
C ARG A 26 -14.74 12.05 5.89
N SER A 27 -13.79 11.62 6.71
CA SER A 27 -13.61 10.20 7.06
C SER A 27 -14.78 9.62 7.86
N GLU A 28 -15.58 10.49 8.50
CA GLU A 28 -16.84 10.11 9.15
C GLU A 28 -17.82 9.38 8.22
N VAL A 29 -17.72 9.60 6.90
CA VAL A 29 -18.59 8.98 5.90
C VAL A 29 -18.39 7.46 5.83
N PHE A 30 -17.16 6.98 5.99
CA PHE A 30 -16.85 5.55 5.94
C PHE A 30 -16.57 4.95 7.32
N CYS A 31 -16.28 5.77 8.32
CA CYS A 31 -15.99 5.33 9.67
C CYS A 31 -16.43 6.38 10.70
N ARG A 32 -17.49 6.08 11.44
CA ARG A 32 -18.00 6.97 12.48
C ARG A 32 -16.99 7.12 13.61
N GLY A 33 -16.61 8.36 13.92
CA GLY A 33 -15.57 8.68 14.90
C GLY A 33 -14.15 8.72 14.31
N ALA A 34 -14.01 8.69 12.98
CA ALA A 34 -12.71 8.83 12.31
C ALA A 34 -12.22 10.27 12.20
N GLY A 35 -13.09 11.27 12.29
CA GLY A 35 -12.67 12.67 12.16
C GLY A 35 -11.73 13.07 13.29
N GLY A 36 -10.50 13.46 12.94
CA GLY A 36 -9.45 13.82 13.90
C GLY A 36 -8.85 12.62 14.64
N ALA A 37 -9.11 11.39 14.19
CA ALA A 37 -8.47 10.19 14.72
C ALA A 37 -7.13 9.93 14.01
N ASP A 38 -6.39 8.96 14.53
CA ASP A 38 -5.19 8.43 13.91
C ASP A 38 -5.52 7.59 12.68
N GLY A 39 -4.61 7.60 11.70
CA GLY A 39 -4.68 6.77 10.50
C GLY A 39 -3.41 5.96 10.32
N MET A 40 -3.54 4.64 10.26
CA MET A 40 -2.41 3.73 10.08
C MET A 40 -2.71 2.68 9.02
N PRO A 41 -2.24 2.86 7.76
CA PRO A 41 -2.26 1.79 6.77
C PRO A 41 -1.35 0.62 7.20
N VAL A 42 -1.90 -0.58 7.14
CA VAL A 42 -1.23 -1.85 7.40
C VAL A 42 -1.34 -2.71 6.15
N ILE A 43 -0.19 -3.15 5.64
CA ILE A 43 -0.08 -3.85 4.35
C ILE A 43 0.23 -5.32 4.61
N PHE A 44 -0.51 -6.21 3.95
CA PHE A 44 -0.44 -7.65 4.12
C PHE A 44 0.22 -8.33 2.91
N SER A 45 0.94 -9.43 3.16
CA SER A 45 1.56 -10.28 2.14
C SER A 45 0.57 -10.95 1.17
N HIS A 46 -0.70 -11.04 1.57
CA HIS A 46 -1.80 -11.62 0.81
C HIS A 46 -2.99 -10.68 0.81
N GLU A 47 -3.85 -10.79 -0.21
CA GLU A 47 -5.17 -10.19 -0.12
C GLU A 47 -5.98 -10.87 0.99
N LEU A 48 -6.84 -10.10 1.64
CA LEU A 48 -7.60 -10.50 2.80
C LEU A 48 -9.04 -10.84 2.44
N ASP A 49 -9.58 -11.81 3.16
CA ASP A 49 -11.01 -12.04 3.20
C ASP A 49 -11.66 -10.96 4.07
N VAL A 50 -12.33 -10.01 3.41
CA VAL A 50 -12.97 -8.86 4.07
C VAL A 50 -14.06 -9.26 5.05
N ASP A 51 -14.66 -10.44 4.90
CA ASP A 51 -15.70 -10.93 5.82
C ASP A 51 -15.11 -11.37 7.17
N THR A 52 -13.79 -11.59 7.21
CA THR A 52 -13.06 -11.91 8.45
C THR A 52 -12.47 -10.68 9.14
N LEU A 53 -12.53 -9.50 8.51
CA LEU A 53 -11.88 -8.28 8.97
C LEU A 53 -12.75 -7.53 9.99
N GLN A 54 -12.23 -7.36 11.21
CA GLN A 54 -12.86 -6.55 12.25
C GLN A 54 -11.83 -5.80 13.10
N PRO A 55 -12.21 -4.68 13.76
CA PRO A 55 -11.29 -3.94 14.62
C PRO A 55 -10.67 -4.78 15.74
N GLY A 56 -11.41 -5.75 16.27
CA GLY A 56 -10.93 -6.64 17.33
C GLY A 56 -9.79 -7.59 16.91
N ASP A 57 -9.48 -7.70 15.61
CA ASP A 57 -8.38 -8.55 15.15
C ASP A 57 -7.01 -7.92 15.35
N PHE A 58 -6.95 -6.62 15.65
CA PHE A 58 -5.71 -5.86 15.72
C PHE A 58 -5.40 -5.42 17.15
N ARG A 59 -4.11 -5.44 17.48
CA ARG A 59 -3.55 -4.84 18.68
C ARG A 59 -2.44 -3.89 18.30
N VAL A 60 -2.65 -2.59 18.55
CA VAL A 60 -1.60 -1.57 18.43
C VAL A 60 -1.03 -1.32 19.82
N THR A 61 0.28 -1.41 19.98
CA THR A 61 0.96 -1.18 21.27
C THR A 61 1.86 0.04 21.15
N THR A 62 1.77 0.94 22.14
CA THR A 62 2.59 2.16 22.23
C THR A 62 3.94 1.92 22.89
N ALA A 63 4.84 2.89 22.82
CA ALA A 63 6.17 2.82 23.42
C ALA A 63 6.12 2.59 24.95
N SER A 64 5.11 3.12 25.64
CA SER A 64 4.88 2.92 27.07
C SER A 64 4.23 1.58 27.41
N GLY A 65 3.83 0.80 26.41
CA GLY A 65 3.16 -0.49 26.55
C GLY A 65 1.62 -0.40 26.65
N ASN A 66 1.04 0.78 26.43
CA ASN A 66 -0.41 0.92 26.36
C ASN A 66 -0.94 0.29 25.07
N VAL A 67 -2.19 -0.20 25.12
CA VAL A 67 -2.89 -0.72 23.95
C VAL A 67 -3.76 0.40 23.37
N GLY A 68 -3.53 0.74 22.11
CA GLY A 68 -4.31 1.72 21.38
C GLY A 68 -5.77 1.30 21.20
N LYS A 69 -6.66 2.28 21.11
CA LYS A 69 -8.10 2.08 20.93
C LYS A 69 -8.45 2.14 19.45
N LEU A 70 -8.85 1.02 18.87
CA LEU A 70 -9.42 1.00 17.53
C LEU A 70 -10.85 1.55 17.51
N VAL A 71 -11.16 2.37 16.52
CA VAL A 71 -12.50 2.86 16.19
C VAL A 71 -13.09 2.02 15.06
N CYS A 72 -12.36 1.83 13.98
CA CYS A 72 -12.75 0.97 12.87
C CYS A 72 -11.54 0.48 12.07
N VAL A 73 -11.79 -0.41 11.11
CA VAL A 73 -10.85 -0.84 10.08
C VAL A 73 -11.56 -0.82 8.75
N THR A 74 -10.85 -0.49 7.67
CA THR A 74 -11.43 -0.43 6.32
C THR A 74 -10.39 -0.75 5.25
N MET A 75 -10.84 -1.31 4.14
CA MET A 75 -10.02 -1.48 2.93
C MET A 75 -9.99 -0.20 2.08
N LEU A 76 -10.86 0.77 2.35
CA LEU A 76 -10.95 1.97 1.53
C LEU A 76 -9.70 2.86 1.69
N PRO A 77 -9.19 3.45 0.60
CA PRO A 77 -9.69 3.34 -0.78
C PRO A 77 -9.16 2.15 -1.60
N ALA A 78 -8.19 1.39 -1.11
CA ALA A 78 -7.54 0.23 -1.76
C ALA A 78 -8.47 -0.99 -1.93
N ILE A 79 -9.43 -0.90 -2.84
CA ILE A 79 -10.46 -1.92 -3.07
C ILE A 79 -10.50 -2.44 -4.51
N ASP A 80 -9.58 -2.00 -5.38
CA ASP A 80 -9.49 -2.58 -6.71
C ASP A 80 -8.83 -3.98 -6.67
N PRO A 81 -9.08 -4.83 -7.68
CA PRO A 81 -8.61 -6.21 -7.66
C PRO A 81 -7.10 -6.33 -7.46
N GLY A 82 -6.68 -7.13 -6.48
CA GLY A 82 -5.28 -7.30 -6.11
C GLY A 82 -4.79 -6.35 -5.01
N GLU A 83 -5.58 -5.34 -4.61
CA GLU A 83 -5.21 -4.32 -3.62
C GLU A 83 -5.84 -4.55 -2.25
N LEU A 84 -6.64 -5.61 -2.09
CA LEU A 84 -7.27 -6.00 -0.82
C LEU A 84 -6.27 -6.51 0.23
N ARG A 85 -5.11 -5.84 0.31
CA ARG A 85 -3.94 -6.08 1.15
C ARG A 85 -3.66 -4.88 2.05
N THR A 86 -4.20 -3.71 1.75
CA THR A 86 -4.03 -2.51 2.58
C THR A 86 -5.26 -2.32 3.45
N VAL A 87 -5.09 -2.46 4.76
CA VAL A 87 -6.11 -2.12 5.76
C VAL A 87 -5.75 -0.79 6.39
N LEU A 88 -6.65 0.19 6.34
CA LEU A 88 -6.54 1.39 7.16
C LEU A 88 -7.08 1.11 8.57
N LEU A 89 -6.21 1.16 9.57
CA LEU A 89 -6.61 1.22 10.98
C LEU A 89 -6.93 2.65 11.35
N VAL A 90 -8.07 2.85 12.02
CA VAL A 90 -8.51 4.16 12.51
C VAL A 90 -8.72 4.08 14.02
N GLY A 91 -8.16 5.01 14.79
CA GLY A 91 -8.25 4.94 16.24
C GLY A 91 -7.49 6.03 17.00
N ASP A 92 -7.16 5.71 18.24
CA ASP A 92 -6.22 6.44 19.10
C ASP A 92 -5.10 5.47 19.46
N PHE A 93 -3.93 5.69 18.88
CA PHE A 93 -2.76 4.83 18.94
C PHE A 93 -1.61 5.49 19.70
N GLY A 94 -1.88 6.59 20.41
CA GLY A 94 -0.89 7.39 21.12
C GLY A 94 -0.33 8.54 20.27
N SER A 95 0.40 9.44 20.92
CA SER A 95 0.98 10.64 20.28
C SER A 95 2.35 10.34 19.71
N ALA A 96 2.61 10.79 18.48
CA ALA A 96 3.90 10.60 17.81
C ALA A 96 5.08 11.11 18.63
N GLN A 97 4.90 12.20 19.40
CA GLN A 97 5.97 12.84 20.17
C GLN A 97 6.18 12.25 21.57
N SER A 98 5.12 11.73 22.20
CA SER A 98 5.16 11.41 23.63
C SER A 98 4.97 9.92 23.96
N ASP A 99 4.15 9.21 23.19
CA ASP A 99 3.91 7.78 23.37
C ASP A 99 3.51 7.14 22.02
N PRO A 100 4.44 7.10 21.03
CA PRO A 100 4.10 6.69 19.68
C PRO A 100 3.71 5.20 19.63
N PRO A 101 2.88 4.78 18.67
CA PRO A 101 2.69 3.37 18.37
C PRO A 101 4.01 2.76 17.88
N VAL A 102 4.36 1.58 18.41
CA VAL A 102 5.62 0.89 18.08
C VAL A 102 5.42 -0.50 17.50
N THR A 103 4.25 -1.10 17.67
CA THR A 103 3.97 -2.45 17.16
C THR A 103 2.50 -2.61 16.80
N VAL A 104 2.26 -3.27 15.67
CA VAL A 104 0.95 -3.84 15.31
C VAL A 104 1.06 -5.36 15.40
N GLU A 105 0.02 -6.00 15.92
CA GLU A 105 -0.13 -7.44 15.96
C GLU A 105 -1.55 -7.85 15.57
N ILE A 106 -1.65 -8.95 14.84
CA ILE A 106 -2.92 -9.59 14.53
C ILE A 106 -3.24 -10.61 15.64
N VAL A 107 -4.22 -10.30 16.48
CA VAL A 107 -4.66 -11.15 17.60
C VAL A 107 -5.89 -11.99 17.27
N GLY A 108 -6.67 -11.56 16.26
CA GLY A 108 -7.85 -12.25 15.74
C GLY A 108 -7.54 -13.25 14.64
N ASN A 109 -8.60 -13.89 14.12
CA ASN A 109 -8.48 -14.81 12.98
C ASN A 109 -8.79 -14.04 11.69
N LEU A 110 -7.74 -13.46 11.11
CA LEU A 110 -7.81 -12.74 9.86
C LEU A 110 -7.27 -13.62 8.74
N HIS A 111 -8.06 -13.89 7.70
CA HIS A 111 -7.72 -14.86 6.66
C HIS A 111 -7.29 -14.19 5.36
N SER A 112 -6.50 -14.89 4.55
CA SER A 112 -6.34 -14.54 3.15
C SER A 112 -7.65 -14.71 2.38
N ILE A 113 -7.82 -14.00 1.26
CA ILE A 113 -9.04 -14.00 0.44
C ILE A 113 -9.41 -15.39 -0.09
N ASP A 114 -8.41 -16.24 -0.32
CA ASP A 114 -8.57 -17.63 -0.73
C ASP A 114 -8.74 -18.61 0.46
N ASN A 115 -8.78 -18.08 1.68
CA ASN A 115 -8.93 -18.83 2.93
C ASN A 115 -7.85 -19.91 3.13
N THR A 116 -6.64 -19.68 2.61
CA THR A 116 -5.52 -20.63 2.71
C THR A 116 -4.63 -20.40 3.92
N VAL A 117 -4.43 -19.13 4.31
CA VAL A 117 -3.57 -18.75 5.44
C VAL A 117 -4.31 -17.85 6.42
N ASN A 118 -3.84 -17.84 7.66
CA ASN A 118 -4.38 -16.99 8.73
C ASN A 118 -3.24 -16.18 9.37
N PHE A 119 -3.48 -14.88 9.52
CA PHE A 119 -2.51 -13.89 9.99
C PHE A 119 -2.36 -13.83 11.50
N LYS A 120 -3.15 -14.58 12.28
CA LYS A 120 -3.07 -14.59 13.74
C LYS A 120 -1.65 -14.83 14.25
N GLY A 121 -1.15 -13.91 15.06
CA GLY A 121 0.21 -13.88 15.60
C GLY A 121 1.24 -13.24 14.67
N ALA A 122 0.86 -12.74 13.49
CA ALA A 122 1.70 -11.85 12.70
C ALA A 122 1.84 -10.51 13.42
N SER A 123 3.04 -9.94 13.39
CA SER A 123 3.35 -8.67 14.02
C SER A 123 4.47 -7.96 13.27
N ILE A 124 4.45 -6.63 13.29
CA ILE A 124 5.46 -5.78 12.68
C ILE A 124 5.70 -4.55 13.54
N LYS A 125 6.92 -3.99 13.45
CA LYS A 125 7.22 -2.68 14.00
C LYS A 125 6.49 -1.61 13.21
N VAL A 126 6.00 -0.60 13.93
CA VAL A 126 5.38 0.56 13.31
C VAL A 126 6.48 1.48 12.79
N THR A 127 6.36 1.90 11.52
CA THR A 127 7.11 3.03 10.99
C THR A 127 6.54 4.32 11.61
N PRO A 128 7.37 5.16 12.26
CA PRO A 128 6.93 6.43 12.84
C PRO A 128 6.30 7.37 11.81
N LEU A 129 5.73 8.49 12.26
CA LEU A 129 5.05 9.48 11.40
C LEU A 129 5.98 10.15 10.37
N ASP A 130 7.04 10.80 10.84
CA ASP A 130 7.91 11.70 10.06
C ASP A 130 8.71 11.12 8.85
N PRO A 131 9.07 9.83 8.74
CA PRO A 131 9.95 9.34 7.68
C PRO A 131 9.41 9.45 6.25
N GLY A 132 8.10 9.66 6.09
CA GLY A 132 7.42 9.64 4.79
C GLY A 132 7.24 8.23 4.19
N PRO A 133 6.53 8.12 3.06
CA PRO A 133 6.14 6.85 2.48
C PRO A 133 7.30 6.18 1.72
N THR A 134 7.42 4.86 1.80
CA THR A 134 8.40 4.04 1.05
C THR A 134 7.72 2.96 0.22
N LEU A 135 8.42 2.37 -0.74
CA LEU A 135 7.92 1.21 -1.49
C LEU A 135 7.99 -0.04 -0.60
N ILE A 136 6.87 -0.76 -0.48
CA ILE A 136 6.71 -1.93 0.39
C ILE A 136 6.52 -3.22 -0.41
N LEU A 137 5.97 -3.13 -1.61
CA LEU A 137 5.77 -4.26 -2.50
C LEU A 137 5.91 -3.81 -3.95
N ALA A 138 6.52 -4.65 -4.78
CA ALA A 138 6.43 -4.56 -6.23
C ALA A 138 6.19 -5.95 -6.82
N GLU A 139 5.23 -6.08 -7.74
CA GLU A 139 4.91 -7.35 -8.36
C GLU A 139 4.43 -7.21 -9.81
N THR A 140 4.75 -8.21 -10.64
CA THR A 140 4.17 -8.28 -11.99
C THR A 140 2.70 -8.68 -11.92
N LEU A 141 1.87 -8.09 -12.79
CA LEU A 141 0.47 -8.48 -12.92
C LEU A 141 0.27 -9.46 -14.07
N PRO A 142 -0.41 -10.61 -13.85
CA PRO A 142 -0.76 -11.52 -14.93
C PRO A 142 -1.66 -10.84 -15.97
N LYS A 143 -1.43 -11.07 -17.27
CA LYS A 143 -2.21 -10.42 -18.36
C LYS A 143 -3.73 -10.52 -18.20
N LYS A 144 -4.23 -11.62 -17.62
CA LYS A 144 -5.66 -11.85 -17.37
C LYS A 144 -6.29 -10.88 -16.36
N THR A 145 -5.48 -10.20 -15.55
CA THR A 145 -5.95 -9.25 -14.52
C THR A 145 -5.85 -7.79 -14.98
N TRP A 146 -5.27 -7.52 -16.15
CA TRP A 146 -5.08 -6.17 -16.64
C TRP A 146 -6.40 -5.49 -16.95
N ARG A 147 -6.53 -4.23 -16.51
CA ARG A 147 -7.73 -3.40 -16.71
C ARG A 147 -7.42 -2.24 -17.66
N LEU A 148 -6.86 -2.58 -18.83
CA LEU A 148 -6.37 -1.57 -19.78
C LEU A 148 -7.48 -0.60 -20.23
N GLY A 149 -7.14 0.67 -20.34
CA GLY A 149 -8.05 1.74 -20.78
C GLY A 149 -9.22 2.02 -19.83
N ARG A 150 -9.15 1.53 -18.59
CA ARG A 150 -10.16 1.87 -17.58
C ARG A 150 -10.03 3.35 -17.21
N GLU A 151 -11.16 4.03 -17.23
CA GLU A 151 -11.30 5.38 -16.70
C GLU A 151 -11.86 5.34 -15.27
N SER A 152 -11.40 6.27 -14.42
CA SER A 152 -12.03 6.49 -13.12
C SER A 152 -13.41 7.13 -13.29
N ASN A 153 -14.39 6.67 -12.50
CA ASN A 153 -15.71 7.29 -12.43
C ASN A 153 -15.85 8.28 -11.26
N GLY A 154 -14.75 8.60 -10.57
CA GLY A 154 -14.70 9.52 -9.43
C GLY A 154 -15.32 8.99 -8.14
N ARG A 155 -15.74 7.72 -8.09
CA ARG A 155 -16.14 7.07 -6.83
C ARG A 155 -14.90 6.60 -6.07
N VAL A 156 -15.03 6.50 -4.75
CA VAL A 156 -13.98 5.94 -3.87
C VAL A 156 -13.62 4.52 -4.35
N GLY A 157 -12.33 4.24 -4.50
CA GLY A 157 -11.83 2.96 -5.01
C GLY A 157 -12.12 2.73 -6.49
N SER A 158 -12.28 3.80 -7.27
CA SER A 158 -12.34 3.71 -8.72
C SER A 158 -11.06 4.29 -9.32
N SER A 159 -10.08 3.44 -9.59
CA SER A 159 -8.84 3.87 -10.22
C SER A 159 -8.89 3.88 -11.76
N THR A 160 -7.90 4.50 -12.41
CA THR A 160 -7.62 4.35 -13.83
C THR A 160 -6.84 3.05 -14.10
N GLY A 161 -6.76 2.61 -15.35
CA GLY A 161 -5.87 1.51 -15.76
C GLY A 161 -4.77 1.99 -16.70
N CYS A 162 -3.74 1.16 -16.91
CA CYS A 162 -2.75 1.39 -17.96
C CYS A 162 -3.40 1.58 -19.35
N PRO A 163 -2.77 2.31 -20.29
CA PRO A 163 -3.27 2.47 -21.66
C PRO A 163 -3.47 1.15 -22.40
N THR A 164 -4.36 1.10 -23.40
CA THR A 164 -4.58 -0.10 -24.22
C THR A 164 -3.44 -0.38 -25.19
N GLU A 165 -2.76 0.64 -25.67
CA GLU A 165 -1.66 0.54 -26.63
C GLU A 165 -0.30 0.62 -25.92
N GLY A 166 0.68 -0.13 -26.41
CA GLY A 166 2.07 -0.09 -25.94
C GLY A 166 2.38 -0.97 -24.72
N VAL A 167 1.39 -1.37 -23.92
CA VAL A 167 1.63 -2.20 -22.72
C VAL A 167 2.10 -3.60 -23.09
N GLN A 168 3.30 -3.95 -22.63
CA GLN A 168 3.87 -5.29 -22.70
C GLN A 168 3.91 -5.98 -21.33
N GLN A 169 4.06 -5.21 -20.25
CA GLN A 169 4.03 -5.67 -18.86
C GLN A 169 3.45 -4.58 -17.94
N ILE A 170 2.90 -4.99 -16.80
CA ILE A 170 2.48 -4.09 -15.72
C ILE A 170 3.15 -4.56 -14.43
N VAL A 171 3.82 -3.64 -13.75
CA VAL A 171 4.31 -3.85 -12.37
C VAL A 171 3.45 -3.02 -11.43
N ARG A 172 2.70 -3.67 -10.54
CA ARG A 172 2.05 -2.95 -9.44
C ARG A 172 3.10 -2.65 -8.38
N VAL A 173 3.09 -1.43 -7.87
CA VAL A 173 3.86 -1.02 -6.70
C VAL A 173 2.93 -0.57 -5.59
N VAL A 174 3.32 -0.84 -4.35
CA VAL A 174 2.56 -0.46 -3.16
C VAL A 174 3.44 0.38 -2.25
N TRP A 175 2.95 1.57 -1.89
CA TRP A 175 3.57 2.49 -0.96
C TRP A 175 3.11 2.22 0.48
N ALA A 176 3.94 2.58 1.47
CA ALA A 176 3.67 2.33 2.89
C ALA A 176 2.42 3.04 3.42
N GLY A 177 1.96 4.07 2.73
CA GLY A 177 0.68 4.75 2.93
C GLY A 177 0.22 5.41 1.65
N GLY A 178 -0.96 6.04 1.66
CA GLY A 178 -1.47 6.77 0.50
C GLY A 178 -0.49 7.84 0.05
N VAL A 179 -0.35 8.05 -1.27
CA VAL A 179 0.65 8.98 -1.81
C VAL A 179 0.02 10.03 -2.73
N THR A 180 0.48 11.26 -2.59
CA THR A 180 0.18 12.36 -3.52
C THR A 180 1.45 13.13 -3.84
N THR A 181 1.40 14.07 -4.78
CA THR A 181 2.45 15.10 -4.91
C THR A 181 2.44 16.05 -3.71
N ALA A 182 3.52 16.80 -3.50
CA ALA A 182 3.63 17.81 -2.44
C ALA A 182 2.55 18.92 -2.47
N ASN A 183 1.79 19.04 -3.56
CA ASN A 183 0.66 19.95 -3.69
C ASN A 183 -0.69 19.26 -3.51
N ASN A 184 -0.73 18.06 -2.91
CA ASN A 184 -1.92 17.24 -2.72
C ASN A 184 -2.66 16.92 -4.03
N LYS A 185 -1.90 16.71 -5.11
CA LYS A 185 -2.44 16.28 -6.42
C LYS A 185 -2.00 14.86 -6.73
N GLU A 186 -2.79 14.19 -7.55
CA GLU A 186 -2.43 12.92 -8.19
C GLU A 186 -1.06 13.00 -8.89
N PRO A 187 -0.24 11.95 -8.82
CA PRO A 187 1.02 11.86 -9.57
C PRO A 187 0.82 12.02 -11.09
N GLY A 188 1.73 12.76 -11.73
CA GLY A 188 1.71 13.01 -13.16
C GLY A 188 3.00 12.57 -13.85
N ASP A 189 3.32 13.20 -14.98
CA ASP A 189 4.52 12.87 -15.76
C ASP A 189 5.82 13.08 -14.99
N LEU A 190 5.87 14.04 -14.07
CA LEU A 190 7.07 14.28 -13.27
C LEU A 190 7.39 13.08 -12.39
N GLU A 191 6.40 12.58 -11.65
CA GLU A 191 6.52 11.43 -10.76
C GLU A 191 6.68 10.13 -11.57
N ARG A 192 5.94 9.95 -12.67
CA ARG A 192 6.13 8.83 -13.60
C ARG A 192 7.58 8.73 -14.07
N ASN A 193 8.16 9.86 -14.50
CA ASN A 193 9.54 9.92 -14.97
C ASN A 193 10.57 9.75 -13.85
N ALA A 194 10.16 9.75 -12.57
CA ALA A 194 11.03 9.48 -11.44
C ALA A 194 11.16 7.97 -11.15
N TYR A 195 10.17 7.14 -11.50
CA TYR A 195 10.29 5.69 -11.39
C TYR A 195 11.41 5.14 -12.27
N ARG A 196 12.18 4.20 -11.72
CA ARG A 196 13.11 3.36 -12.47
C ARG A 196 12.77 1.90 -12.21
N VAL A 197 12.51 1.17 -13.29
CA VAL A 197 12.34 -0.28 -13.23
C VAL A 197 13.58 -0.90 -13.85
N THR A 198 14.37 -1.59 -13.04
CA THR A 198 15.47 -2.39 -13.55
C THR A 198 14.87 -3.64 -14.18
N VAL A 199 15.19 -3.90 -15.44
CA VAL A 199 14.74 -5.07 -16.20
C VAL A 199 15.95 -5.90 -16.63
N LYS A 200 15.77 -7.22 -16.70
CA LYS A 200 16.77 -8.19 -17.14
C LYS A 200 16.35 -8.77 -18.48
N ASN A 201 17.21 -8.61 -19.47
CA ASN A 201 16.97 -9.13 -20.81
C ASN A 201 17.33 -10.63 -20.92
N ALA A 202 17.09 -11.21 -22.10
CA ALA A 202 17.36 -12.62 -22.39
C ALA A 202 18.85 -13.01 -22.30
N ASN A 203 19.79 -12.07 -22.45
CA ASN A 203 21.22 -12.33 -22.32
C ASN A 203 21.72 -12.21 -20.86
N GLY A 204 20.83 -11.84 -19.95
CA GLY A 204 21.10 -11.72 -18.52
C GLY A 204 21.61 -10.34 -18.10
N SER A 205 21.83 -9.40 -19.02
CA SER A 205 22.17 -8.01 -18.69
C SER A 205 20.96 -7.27 -18.15
N THR A 206 21.21 -6.36 -17.22
CA THR A 206 20.20 -5.48 -16.63
C THR A 206 20.30 -4.07 -17.21
N THR A 207 19.16 -3.41 -17.37
CA THR A 207 19.06 -1.98 -17.71
C THR A 207 17.89 -1.36 -16.96
N ASP A 208 17.93 -0.05 -16.72
CA ASP A 208 16.78 0.67 -16.18
C ASP A 208 15.88 1.15 -17.32
N VAL A 209 14.57 1.00 -17.13
CA VAL A 209 13.54 1.59 -17.97
C VAL A 209 12.65 2.51 -17.13
N THR A 210 12.00 3.46 -17.80
CA THR A 210 10.99 4.33 -17.21
C THR A 210 9.63 3.86 -17.69
N PRO A 211 8.62 3.70 -16.80
CA PRO A 211 7.27 3.37 -17.25
C PRO A 211 6.75 4.46 -18.19
N PHE A 212 6.18 4.05 -19.32
CA PHE A 212 5.68 5.01 -20.31
C PHE A 212 4.33 5.63 -19.89
N ALA A 213 3.62 4.98 -18.97
CA ALA A 213 2.40 5.47 -18.35
C ALA A 213 2.30 4.99 -16.88
N LEU A 214 1.46 5.65 -16.10
CA LEU A 214 0.97 5.16 -14.82
C LEU A 214 -0.51 4.80 -14.97
N GLY A 215 -0.90 3.65 -14.43
CA GLY A 215 -2.28 3.31 -14.10
C GLY A 215 -2.50 3.38 -12.60
N ASP A 216 -3.71 3.04 -12.18
CA ASP A 216 -4.13 3.01 -10.78
C ASP A 216 -4.06 4.39 -10.12
N LEU A 217 -4.58 5.39 -10.82
CA LEU A 217 -4.68 6.78 -10.34
C LEU A 217 -6.12 7.12 -10.01
N ALA A 218 -6.32 8.22 -9.26
CA ALA A 218 -7.61 8.87 -9.01
C ALA A 218 -8.54 8.16 -8.02
N ASP A 219 -8.03 7.29 -7.17
CA ASP A 219 -8.76 6.65 -6.07
C ASP A 219 -8.23 7.00 -4.66
N ASN A 220 -7.08 7.68 -4.58
CA ASN A 220 -6.41 8.15 -3.36
C ASN A 220 -5.86 7.04 -2.46
N ASP A 221 -5.47 5.92 -3.04
CA ASP A 221 -4.90 4.80 -2.30
C ASP A 221 -3.36 4.83 -2.31
N ASN A 222 -2.73 3.68 -2.01
CA ASN A 222 -1.29 3.53 -1.92
C ASN A 222 -0.69 2.69 -3.07
N ASN A 223 -1.41 2.46 -4.15
CA ASN A 223 -0.98 1.65 -5.28
C ASN A 223 -0.68 2.52 -6.50
N HIS A 224 0.21 2.03 -7.35
CA HIS A 224 0.34 2.49 -8.73
C HIS A 224 0.60 1.30 -9.66
N GLU A 225 0.13 1.37 -10.90
CA GLU A 225 0.50 0.46 -11.97
C GLU A 225 1.57 1.09 -12.87
N LEU A 226 2.77 0.53 -12.89
CA LEU A 226 3.85 0.94 -13.79
C LEU A 226 3.70 0.23 -15.14
N CYS A 227 3.27 0.97 -16.17
CA CYS A 227 3.03 0.43 -17.50
C CYS A 227 4.34 0.39 -18.30
N LEU A 228 4.79 -0.81 -18.69
CA LEU A 228 6.06 -1.02 -19.40
C LEU A 228 5.83 -1.45 -20.85
N ASP A 229 6.66 -0.95 -21.76
CA ASP A 229 6.65 -1.23 -23.20
C ASP A 229 7.70 -2.29 -23.62
N THR A 230 8.32 -2.94 -22.64
CA THR A 230 9.31 -4.01 -22.82
C THR A 230 8.81 -5.36 -22.34
N THR A 231 9.38 -6.43 -22.89
CA THR A 231 9.18 -7.83 -22.43
C THR A 231 10.31 -8.33 -21.54
N ASP A 232 11.35 -7.53 -21.32
CA ASP A 232 12.44 -7.86 -20.40
C ASP A 232 11.93 -7.97 -18.96
N VAL A 233 12.45 -8.93 -18.19
CA VAL A 233 11.90 -9.31 -16.89
C VAL A 233 12.18 -8.21 -15.85
N PRO A 234 11.17 -7.56 -15.24
CA PRO A 234 11.38 -6.59 -14.17
C PRO A 234 12.01 -7.28 -12.96
N VAL A 235 13.07 -6.72 -12.40
CA VAL A 235 13.78 -7.29 -11.24
C VAL A 235 13.70 -6.42 -10.00
N SER A 236 13.66 -5.10 -10.16
CA SER A 236 13.52 -4.15 -9.04
C SER A 236 12.89 -2.86 -9.50
N VAL A 237 12.22 -2.18 -8.58
CA VAL A 237 11.76 -0.79 -8.75
C VAL A 237 12.54 0.10 -7.81
N SER A 238 12.90 1.29 -8.25
CA SER A 238 13.38 2.36 -7.38
C SER A 238 12.69 3.68 -7.69
N PHE A 239 12.66 4.53 -6.68
CA PHE A 239 12.08 5.86 -6.74
C PHE A 239 12.92 6.83 -5.88
N PRO A 240 13.30 8.00 -6.42
CA PRO A 240 14.14 8.96 -5.71
C PRO A 240 13.35 9.69 -4.61
N ALA A 241 14.08 10.30 -3.67
CA ALA A 241 13.48 11.09 -2.60
C ALA A 241 12.80 12.37 -3.12
N GLY A 242 11.76 12.84 -2.42
CA GLY A 242 11.27 14.22 -2.53
C GLY A 242 10.22 14.49 -3.62
N TYR A 243 9.53 13.48 -4.12
CA TYR A 243 8.51 13.65 -5.18
C TYR A 243 7.08 13.39 -4.69
N LEU A 244 6.91 12.37 -3.85
CA LEU A 244 5.63 11.98 -3.28
C LEU A 244 5.59 12.31 -1.79
N THR A 245 4.41 12.61 -1.29
CA THR A 245 4.12 12.81 0.13
C THR A 245 3.06 11.84 0.60
N ASP A 246 3.10 11.50 1.88
CA ASP A 246 1.98 10.85 2.55
C ASP A 246 0.87 11.87 2.93
N PRO A 247 -0.22 11.43 3.59
CA PRO A 247 -1.28 12.35 4.04
C PRO A 247 -0.85 13.34 5.13
N ASN A 248 0.26 13.11 5.84
CA ASN A 248 0.84 14.05 6.79
C ASN A 248 1.71 15.12 6.10
N ASN A 249 1.92 15.00 4.78
CA ASN A 249 2.78 15.83 3.93
C ASN A 249 4.28 15.56 4.12
N ASP A 250 4.66 14.39 4.62
CA ASP A 250 6.05 13.98 4.73
C ASP A 250 6.55 13.43 3.38
N LEU A 251 7.64 14.02 2.88
CA LEU A 251 8.22 13.62 1.60
C LEU A 251 8.86 12.24 1.68
N ASN A 252 8.64 11.45 0.63
CA ASN A 252 9.23 10.13 0.50
C ASN A 252 10.77 10.21 0.52
N PRO A 253 11.46 9.29 1.21
CA PRO A 253 12.89 9.10 1.03
C PRO A 253 13.15 8.33 -0.27
N ALA A 254 14.43 8.20 -0.65
CA ALA A 254 14.80 7.31 -1.75
C ALA A 254 14.53 5.87 -1.35
N THR A 255 13.89 5.10 -2.22
CA THR A 255 13.40 3.76 -1.90
C THR A 255 13.60 2.82 -3.08
N SER A 256 13.85 1.54 -2.80
CA SER A 256 13.94 0.49 -3.81
C SER A 256 13.52 -0.86 -3.25
N ILE A 257 12.90 -1.69 -4.09
CA ILE A 257 12.43 -3.03 -3.74
C ILE A 257 12.54 -3.98 -4.93
N GLU A 258 12.72 -5.27 -4.65
CA GLU A 258 12.68 -6.33 -5.66
C GLU A 258 11.26 -6.55 -6.20
N VAL A 259 11.16 -6.97 -7.46
CA VAL A 259 9.88 -7.29 -8.10
C VAL A 259 9.59 -8.79 -7.97
N ILE A 260 8.48 -9.12 -7.33
CA ILE A 260 7.95 -10.48 -7.26
C ILE A 260 7.27 -10.83 -8.59
N GLN A 261 7.63 -11.98 -9.15
CA GLN A 261 7.03 -12.47 -10.39
C GLN A 261 5.75 -13.26 -10.09
N ARG A 262 4.65 -12.99 -10.79
CA ARG A 262 3.38 -13.73 -10.70
C ARG A 262 2.92 -14.36 -12.00
#